data_AF-A0A2V9J6X0-F1
#
_entry.id   AF-A0A2V9J6X0-F1
#
_cell.length_a   1.000
_cell.length_b   1.000
_cell.length_c   1.000
_cell.angle_alpha   90.00
_cell.angle_beta   90.00
_cell.angle_gamma   90.00
#
_symmetry.space_group_name_H-M   'P 1'
#
loop_
_entity.id
_entity.type
_entity.pdbx_description
1 polymer ?
#
loop_
_entity_poly.entity_id
_entity_poly.type
_entity_poly.pdbx_seq_one_letter_code
_entity_poly.pdbx_strand_id
1 'polypeptide(L)'
;MFDEKDKKIAAESEACRLFDAQVADYLEGEDRPVVLAHAKECAFCGVLLADLQGLMVQSQEMPLVDPPARVWANIRATLAAEGVLREQGTLWERWFSRLTLFGSPAAVGALAALVVLAVGLSVSRNVVGPRPAAVKPAPIATQETVALPAISSEDNALARTMAELESSYRVRKVSFEQAVQATYDRGLDSLNASIQECRDSVQREPDNSLAREYLLAAYEQKAQVLTAALEYDGCA
;
A
#
# COMPACT_ATOMS: atom_id res chain seq x y z
N MET A 1 34.21 66.16 2.74
CA MET A 1 33.01 65.92 1.91
C MET A 1 32.88 64.45 1.45
N PHE A 2 33.66 63.51 2.00
CA PHE A 2 33.58 62.08 1.66
C PHE A 2 32.64 61.26 2.58
N ASP A 3 32.34 61.79 3.78
CA ASP A 3 31.55 61.10 4.84
C ASP A 3 30.12 60.69 4.43
N GLU A 4 29.40 61.53 3.69
CA GLU A 4 27.99 61.30 3.35
C GLU A 4 27.80 60.10 2.41
N LYS A 5 28.74 59.92 1.48
CA LYS A 5 28.68 58.85 0.47
C LYS A 5 28.98 57.50 1.11
N ASP A 6 29.97 57.44 2.00
CA ASP A 6 30.37 56.22 2.68
C ASP A 6 29.26 55.74 3.63
N LYS A 7 28.58 56.67 4.30
CA LYS A 7 27.41 56.37 5.14
C LYS A 7 26.25 55.78 4.33
N LYS A 8 25.99 56.30 3.12
CA LYS A 8 24.95 55.77 2.23
C LYS A 8 25.23 54.34 1.79
N ILE A 9 26.48 54.06 1.41
CA ILE A 9 26.90 52.72 0.98
C ILE A 9 26.77 51.71 2.15
N ALA A 10 27.15 52.11 3.36
CA ALA A 10 27.01 51.26 4.54
C ALA A 10 25.54 50.93 4.85
N ALA A 11 24.64 51.92 4.75
CA ALA A 11 23.20 51.74 4.96
C ALA A 11 22.57 50.83 3.88
N GLU A 12 22.94 51.01 2.61
CA GLU A 12 22.50 50.13 1.52
C GLU A 12 22.99 48.68 1.74
N SER A 13 24.23 48.49 2.19
CA SER A 13 24.78 47.17 2.53
C SER A 13 24.07 46.51 3.72
N GLU A 14 23.65 47.27 4.72
CA GLU A 14 22.88 46.76 5.85
C GLU A 14 21.46 46.37 5.42
N ALA A 15 20.80 47.17 4.58
CA ALA A 15 19.48 46.84 4.03
C ALA A 15 19.50 45.58 3.16
N CYS A 16 20.53 45.38 2.33
CA CYS A 16 20.72 44.15 1.57
C CYS A 16 20.91 42.93 2.49
N ARG A 17 21.65 43.07 3.60
CA ARG A 17 21.82 41.99 4.59
C ARG A 17 20.51 41.65 5.31
N LEU A 18 19.69 42.66 5.60
CA LEU A 18 18.38 42.45 6.21
C LEU A 18 17.42 41.75 5.25
N PHE A 19 17.48 42.08 3.95
CA PHE A 19 16.75 41.35 2.91
C PHE A 19 17.15 39.87 2.89
N ASP A 20 18.46 39.59 2.82
CA ASP A 20 19.00 38.22 2.75
C ASP A 20 18.57 37.38 3.97
N ALA A 21 18.57 38.00 5.16
CA ALA A 21 18.14 37.33 6.40
C ALA A 21 16.64 37.04 6.47
N GLN A 22 15.78 37.73 5.71
CA GLN A 22 14.32 37.63 5.82
C GLN A 22 13.64 37.03 4.58
N VAL A 23 14.37 36.88 3.47
CA VAL A 23 13.77 36.42 2.20
C VAL A 23 13.24 34.99 2.29
N ALA A 24 13.86 34.11 3.09
CA ALA A 24 13.39 32.74 3.27
C ALA A 24 12.00 32.70 3.94
N ASP A 25 11.86 33.31 5.11
CA ASP A 25 10.59 33.41 5.84
C ASP A 25 9.49 34.06 4.98
N TYR A 26 9.85 35.08 4.19
CA TYR A 26 8.92 35.69 3.24
C TYR A 26 8.41 34.70 2.18
N LEU A 27 9.31 33.89 1.60
CA LEU A 27 8.94 32.87 0.60
C LEU A 27 8.12 31.73 1.21
N GLU A 28 8.25 31.48 2.51
CA GLU A 28 7.41 30.54 3.27
C GLU A 28 6.01 31.09 3.60
N GLY A 29 5.75 32.36 3.27
CA GLY A 29 4.44 33.00 3.40
C GLY A 29 4.30 33.92 4.61
N GLU A 30 5.38 34.20 5.34
CA GLU A 30 5.35 35.20 6.42
C GLU A 30 5.30 36.63 5.87
N ASP A 31 4.59 37.51 6.57
CA ASP A 31 4.52 38.93 6.21
C ASP A 31 5.83 39.65 6.56
N ARG A 32 6.67 39.87 5.55
CA ARG A 32 7.96 40.56 5.65
C ARG A 32 7.97 41.80 4.74
N PRO A 33 7.33 42.92 5.12
CA PRO A 33 7.20 44.11 4.26
C PRO A 33 8.56 44.74 3.90
N VAL A 34 9.58 44.52 4.73
CA VAL A 34 10.97 44.96 4.50
C VAL A 34 11.54 44.35 3.22
N VAL A 35 11.25 43.08 2.93
CA VAL A 35 11.74 42.37 1.74
C VAL A 35 11.19 43.02 0.48
N LEU A 36 9.88 43.25 0.44
CA LEU A 36 9.20 43.89 -0.70
C LEU A 36 9.59 45.36 -0.87
N ALA A 37 9.75 46.10 0.24
CA ALA A 37 10.17 47.50 0.19
C ALA A 37 11.59 47.60 -0.39
N HIS A 38 12.53 46.80 0.12
CA HIS A 38 13.91 46.84 -0.34
C HIS A 38 14.08 46.34 -1.78
N ALA A 39 13.39 45.27 -2.18
CA ALA A 39 13.43 44.74 -3.54
C ALA A 39 12.98 45.75 -4.62
N LYS A 40 12.11 46.71 -4.26
CA LYS A 40 11.70 47.80 -5.17
C LYS A 40 12.79 48.87 -5.34
N GLU A 41 13.63 49.06 -4.32
CA GLU A 41 14.65 50.11 -4.27
C GLU A 41 16.01 49.59 -4.75
N CYS A 42 16.31 48.30 -4.56
CA CYS A 42 17.55 47.66 -4.95
C CYS A 42 17.35 46.75 -6.15
N ALA A 43 17.92 47.14 -7.31
CA ALA A 43 17.80 46.38 -8.55
C ALA A 43 18.32 44.94 -8.44
N PHE A 44 19.39 44.72 -7.67
CA PHE A 44 19.96 43.38 -7.46
C PHE A 44 19.00 42.48 -6.67
N CYS A 45 18.54 42.94 -5.50
CA CYS A 45 17.61 42.18 -4.66
C CYS A 45 16.24 41.99 -5.35
N GLY A 46 15.80 42.95 -6.17
CA GLY A 46 14.59 42.83 -6.99
C GLY A 46 14.68 41.71 -8.02
N VAL A 47 15.80 41.61 -8.75
CA VAL A 47 16.04 40.51 -9.70
C VAL A 47 16.12 39.17 -8.98
N LEU A 48 16.84 39.11 -7.85
CA LEU A 48 16.96 37.89 -7.05
C LEU A 48 15.60 37.41 -6.54
N LEU A 49 14.77 38.31 -6.00
CA LEU A 49 13.44 37.96 -5.52
C LEU A 49 12.55 37.42 -6.65
N ALA A 50 12.59 38.07 -7.82
CA ALA A 50 11.82 37.63 -8.98
C ALA A 50 12.25 36.24 -9.47
N ASP A 51 13.55 35.96 -9.47
CA ASP A 51 14.10 34.65 -9.84
C ASP A 51 13.67 33.55 -8.85
N LEU A 52 13.78 33.81 -7.54
CA LEU A 52 13.34 32.88 -6.49
C LEU A 52 11.84 32.57 -6.59
N GLN A 53 11.01 33.59 -6.79
CA GLN A 53 9.57 33.41 -7.00
C GLN A 53 9.28 32.63 -8.29
N GLY A 54 10.06 32.87 -9.35
CA GLY A 54 10.00 32.11 -10.59
C GLY A 54 10.29 30.62 -10.39
N LEU A 55 11.34 30.29 -9.62
CA LEU A 55 11.67 28.91 -9.28
C LEU A 55 10.57 28.24 -8.46
N MET A 56 9.94 28.96 -7.52
CA MET A 56 8.82 28.41 -6.76
C MET A 56 7.65 28.05 -7.68
N VAL A 57 7.26 28.93 -8.58
CA VAL A 57 6.16 28.66 -9.55
C VAL A 57 6.52 27.47 -10.44
N GLN A 58 7.72 27.45 -11.02
CA GLN A 58 8.17 26.33 -11.87
C GLN A 58 8.24 25.00 -11.10
N SER A 59 8.62 25.05 -9.82
CA SER A 59 8.67 23.85 -8.97
C SER A 59 7.29 23.27 -8.69
N GLN A 60 6.26 24.12 -8.55
CA GLN A 60 4.88 23.68 -8.37
C GLN A 60 4.28 23.07 -9.64
N GLU A 61 4.77 23.45 -10.81
CA GLU A 61 4.35 22.88 -12.10
C GLU A 61 4.98 21.51 -12.39
N MET A 62 5.96 21.07 -11.60
CA MET A 62 6.59 19.77 -11.81
C MET A 62 5.60 18.64 -11.52
N PRO A 63 5.60 17.57 -12.35
CA PRO A 63 4.75 16.43 -12.10
C PRO A 63 5.11 15.80 -10.75
N LEU A 64 4.08 15.54 -9.94
CA LEU A 64 4.25 14.82 -8.69
C LEU A 64 4.64 13.37 -9.02
N VAL A 65 5.89 13.01 -8.72
CA VAL A 65 6.38 11.64 -8.89
C VAL A 65 6.13 10.90 -7.58
N ASP A 66 5.28 9.88 -7.62
CA ASP A 66 5.11 8.98 -6.47
C ASP A 66 6.36 8.09 -6.33
N PRO A 67 7.03 8.10 -5.17
CA PRO A 67 8.14 7.19 -4.91
C PRO A 67 7.73 5.72 -5.08
N PRO A 68 8.66 4.83 -5.49
CA PRO A 68 8.38 3.41 -5.55
C PRO A 68 7.88 2.87 -4.21
N ALA A 69 6.98 1.89 -4.23
CA ALA A 69 6.34 1.34 -3.03
C ALA A 69 7.33 0.95 -1.93
N ARG A 70 8.51 0.41 -2.30
CA ARG A 70 9.60 0.04 -1.38
C ARG A 70 10.10 1.22 -0.51
N VAL A 71 10.01 2.45 -0.99
CA VAL A 71 10.45 3.64 -0.26
C VAL A 71 9.46 3.95 0.85
N TRP A 72 8.17 3.97 0.52
CA TRP A 72 7.08 4.17 1.49
C TRP A 72 7.04 3.07 2.55
N ALA A 73 7.24 1.84 2.09
CA ALA A 73 7.49 0.66 2.89
C ALA A 73 8.54 0.90 3.98
N ASN A 74 9.77 1.26 3.58
CA ASN A 74 10.86 1.49 4.51
C ASN A 74 10.56 2.64 5.49
N ILE A 75 9.98 3.74 5.01
CA ILE A 75 9.60 4.88 5.87
C ILE A 75 8.62 4.42 6.95
N ARG A 76 7.59 3.66 6.58
CA ARG A 76 6.60 3.14 7.53
C ARG A 76 7.23 2.21 8.57
N ALA A 77 8.13 1.31 8.14
CA ALA A 77 8.84 0.40 9.04
C ALA A 77 9.69 1.18 10.06
N THR A 78 10.42 2.20 9.60
CA THR A 78 11.22 3.06 10.48
C THR A 78 10.34 3.81 11.49
N LEU A 79 9.24 4.42 11.03
CA LEU A 79 8.33 5.17 11.91
C LEU A 79 7.57 4.28 12.92
N ALA A 80 7.29 3.03 12.54
CA ALA A 80 6.72 2.04 13.46
C ALA A 80 7.76 1.61 14.52
N ALA A 81 9.01 1.39 14.12
CA ALA A 81 10.10 1.06 15.05
C ALA A 81 10.40 2.20 16.02
N GLU A 82 10.26 3.46 15.58
CA GLU A 82 10.38 4.66 16.42
C GLU A 82 9.14 4.89 17.31
N GLY A 83 8.08 4.10 17.14
CA GLY A 83 6.83 4.22 17.89
C GLY A 83 5.99 5.46 17.54
N VAL A 84 6.35 6.18 16.47
CA VAL A 84 5.60 7.32 15.94
C VAL A 84 4.27 6.84 15.37
N LEU A 85 4.29 5.69 14.69
CA LEU A 85 3.09 4.99 14.24
C LEU A 85 2.73 3.92 15.27
N ARG A 86 1.60 4.12 15.95
CA ARG A 86 0.92 2.99 16.59
C ARG A 86 0.24 2.20 15.49
N GLU A 87 0.70 0.97 15.25
CA GLU A 87 -0.07 0.01 14.47
C GLU A 87 -1.45 -0.10 15.12
N GLN A 88 -2.47 0.38 14.40
CA GLN A 88 -3.85 0.15 14.80
C GLN A 88 -4.06 -1.34 14.59
N GLY A 89 -3.98 -2.11 15.68
CA GLY A 89 -4.23 -3.56 15.67
C GLY A 89 -5.44 -3.84 14.79
N THR A 90 -5.20 -4.63 13.74
CA THR A 90 -6.13 -4.78 12.63
C THR A 90 -7.49 -5.24 13.18
N LEU A 91 -8.58 -4.67 12.67
CA LEU A 91 -9.93 -5.11 13.03
C LEU A 91 -10.13 -6.63 12.80
N TRP A 92 -9.28 -7.22 11.96
CA TRP A 92 -9.13 -8.65 11.71
C TRP A 92 -8.66 -9.44 12.95
N GLU A 93 -7.67 -8.99 13.72
CA GLU A 93 -7.29 -9.65 14.98
C GLU A 93 -8.46 -9.73 15.99
N ARG A 94 -9.31 -8.69 16.01
CA ARG A 94 -10.53 -8.67 16.85
C ARG A 94 -11.64 -9.56 16.31
N TRP A 95 -11.72 -9.76 14.99
CA TRP A 95 -12.72 -10.62 14.36
C TRP A 95 -12.34 -12.11 14.48
N PHE A 96 -11.07 -12.46 14.32
CA PHE A 96 -10.58 -13.84 14.46
C PHE A 96 -10.59 -14.30 15.92
N SER A 97 -10.33 -13.40 16.88
CA SER A 97 -10.49 -13.70 18.30
C SER A 97 -11.96 -13.92 18.72
N ARG A 98 -12.95 -13.45 17.95
CA ARG A 98 -14.37 -13.77 18.19
C ARG A 98 -14.79 -15.09 17.55
N LEU A 99 -14.16 -15.49 16.45
CA LEU A 99 -14.42 -16.78 15.81
C LEU A 99 -13.86 -17.96 16.63
N THR A 100 -12.76 -17.77 17.36
CA THR A 100 -12.21 -18.80 18.26
C THR A 100 -13.02 -18.99 19.55
N LEU A 101 -13.95 -18.08 19.88
CA LEU A 101 -14.84 -18.20 21.05
C LEU A 101 -16.10 -19.05 20.81
N PHE A 102 -16.45 -19.36 19.55
CA PHE A 102 -17.57 -20.26 19.21
C PHE A 102 -17.16 -21.73 19.03
N GLY A 103 -15.87 -22.04 19.15
CA GLY A 103 -15.34 -23.40 19.10
C GLY A 103 -15.29 -24.05 20.48
N SER A 104 -16.43 -24.55 20.99
CA SER A 104 -16.38 -25.51 22.10
C SER A 104 -15.62 -26.76 21.63
N PRO A 105 -14.56 -27.22 22.33
CA PRO A 105 -13.75 -28.37 21.90
C PRO A 105 -14.54 -29.69 21.83
N ALA A 106 -15.78 -29.72 22.35
CA ALA A 106 -16.69 -30.84 22.24
C ALA A 106 -17.29 -31.03 20.83
N ALA A 107 -17.45 -29.96 20.04
CA ALA A 107 -18.09 -30.03 18.72
C ALA A 107 -17.16 -30.58 17.61
N VAL A 108 -15.84 -30.44 17.77
CA VAL A 108 -14.84 -30.93 16.81
C VAL A 108 -14.77 -32.47 16.81
N GLY A 109 -14.99 -33.11 17.97
CA GLY A 109 -14.99 -34.58 18.08
C GLY A 109 -16.18 -35.25 17.38
N ALA A 110 -17.35 -34.62 17.39
CA ALA A 110 -18.57 -35.19 16.80
C ALA A 110 -18.53 -35.21 15.26
N LEU A 111 -17.97 -34.17 14.63
CA LEU A 111 -17.82 -34.11 13.18
C LEU A 111 -16.77 -35.12 12.66
N ALA A 112 -15.66 -35.32 13.39
CA ALA A 112 -14.67 -36.34 13.06
C ALA A 112 -15.25 -37.76 13.13
N ALA A 113 -16.09 -38.05 14.13
CA ALA A 113 -16.75 -39.34 14.27
C ALA A 113 -17.77 -39.63 13.14
N LEU A 114 -18.50 -38.60 12.68
CA LEU A 114 -19.45 -38.75 11.57
C LEU A 114 -18.74 -38.99 10.23
N VAL A 115 -17.59 -38.36 9.98
CA VAL A 115 -16.80 -38.58 8.76
C VAL A 115 -16.22 -40.00 8.74
N VAL A 116 -15.71 -40.50 9.87
CA VAL A 116 -15.18 -41.88 9.96
C VAL A 116 -16.29 -42.93 9.78
N LEU A 117 -17.48 -42.69 10.34
CA LEU A 117 -18.64 -43.57 10.14
C LEU A 117 -19.15 -43.56 8.69
N ALA A 118 -19.18 -42.40 8.03
CA ALA A 118 -19.60 -42.27 6.63
C ALA A 118 -18.63 -42.97 5.66
N VAL A 119 -17.31 -42.89 5.92
CA VAL A 119 -16.29 -43.60 5.13
C VAL A 119 -16.33 -45.10 5.41
N GLY A 120 -16.49 -45.52 6.67
CA GLY A 120 -16.60 -46.93 7.04
C GLY A 120 -17.80 -47.66 6.42
N LEU A 121 -18.98 -47.02 6.42
CA LEU A 121 -20.19 -47.56 5.81
C LEU A 121 -20.14 -47.62 4.27
N SER A 122 -19.35 -46.74 3.64
CA SER A 122 -19.16 -46.72 2.19
C SER A 122 -18.21 -47.81 1.68
N VAL A 123 -17.23 -48.22 2.50
CA VAL A 123 -16.31 -49.32 2.16
C VAL A 123 -16.97 -50.68 2.41
N SER A 124 -17.78 -50.84 3.46
CA SER A 124 -18.48 -52.12 3.74
C SER A 124 -19.55 -52.46 2.71
N ARG A 125 -20.06 -51.47 1.96
CA ARG A 125 -21.11 -51.66 0.95
C ARG A 125 -20.59 -52.13 -0.41
N ASN A 126 -19.27 -52.14 -0.63
CA ASN A 126 -18.62 -52.55 -1.87
C ASN A 126 -17.96 -53.96 -1.80
N VAL A 127 -18.14 -54.71 -0.71
CA VAL A 127 -17.54 -56.05 -0.52
C VAL A 127 -18.61 -57.14 -0.53
N VAL A 128 -19.37 -57.26 -1.63
CA VAL A 128 -20.07 -58.50 -2.02
C VAL A 128 -20.06 -58.57 -3.56
N GLY A 129 -19.13 -59.33 -4.14
CA GLY A 129 -19.10 -59.66 -5.58
C GLY A 129 -17.70 -60.01 -6.11
N PRO A 130 -17.55 -60.95 -7.06
CA PRO A 130 -16.58 -62.05 -6.93
C PRO A 130 -15.19 -61.85 -7.55
N ARG A 131 -14.24 -62.61 -6.97
CA ARG A 131 -12.84 -62.92 -7.34
C ARG A 131 -12.60 -63.08 -8.85
N PRO A 132 -11.42 -62.67 -9.37
CA PRO A 132 -10.42 -63.68 -9.73
C PRO A 132 -8.95 -63.30 -9.45
N ALA A 133 -8.16 -64.36 -9.27
CA ALA A 133 -6.73 -64.59 -9.58
C ALA A 133 -5.61 -63.65 -9.07
N ALA A 134 -4.59 -64.31 -8.54
CA ALA A 134 -3.40 -63.79 -7.89
C ALA A 134 -2.27 -63.39 -8.85
N VAL A 135 -1.52 -62.32 -8.53
CA VAL A 135 -0.07 -62.17 -8.79
C VAL A 135 0.55 -61.32 -7.65
N LYS A 136 1.82 -61.63 -7.33
CA LYS A 136 2.64 -61.38 -6.12
C LYS A 136 2.95 -59.91 -5.75
N PRO A 137 3.37 -59.63 -4.49
CA PRO A 137 3.77 -58.30 -4.01
C PRO A 137 5.30 -58.08 -4.01
N ALA A 138 5.75 -56.86 -4.31
CA ALA A 138 7.08 -56.30 -4.00
C ALA A 138 7.03 -54.75 -4.15
N PRO A 139 7.95 -53.96 -3.56
CA PRO A 139 7.71 -53.24 -2.33
C PRO A 139 7.63 -51.71 -2.48
N ILE A 140 7.08 -51.13 -1.42
CA ILE A 140 7.13 -49.75 -0.92
C ILE A 140 8.27 -48.92 -1.54
N ALA A 141 7.89 -47.90 -2.30
CA ALA A 141 8.67 -46.68 -2.46
C ALA A 141 8.00 -45.59 -1.62
N THR A 142 8.52 -45.40 -0.41
CA THR A 142 8.32 -44.22 0.40
C THR A 142 8.93 -43.05 -0.39
N GLN A 143 8.09 -42.31 -1.13
CA GLN A 143 8.47 -40.97 -1.56
C GLN A 143 7.95 -39.98 -0.54
N GLU A 144 8.74 -39.92 0.54
CA GLU A 144 8.94 -38.70 1.30
C GLU A 144 9.65 -37.70 0.37
N THR A 145 8.87 -36.82 -0.26
CA THR A 145 9.39 -35.61 -0.90
C THR A 145 8.58 -34.44 -0.40
N VAL A 146 9.07 -33.90 0.71
CA VAL A 146 9.18 -32.46 1.03
C VAL A 146 8.06 -31.60 0.48
N ALA A 147 7.11 -31.27 1.34
CA ALA A 147 6.16 -30.20 1.12
C ALA A 147 6.92 -28.87 0.88
N LEU A 148 6.87 -28.37 -0.35
CA LEU A 148 7.02 -26.94 -0.63
C LEU A 148 5.76 -26.20 -0.13
N PRO A 149 5.89 -24.95 0.33
CA PRO A 149 5.17 -24.48 1.51
C PRO A 149 3.73 -24.07 1.21
N ALA A 150 2.87 -24.23 2.22
CA ALA A 150 1.48 -23.75 2.28
C ALA A 150 1.31 -22.22 2.05
N ILE A 151 2.40 -21.49 1.87
CA ILE A 151 2.43 -20.03 1.69
C ILE A 151 2.00 -19.64 0.26
N SER A 152 2.36 -20.45 -0.75
CA SER A 152 1.89 -20.19 -2.13
C SER A 152 0.37 -20.34 -2.28
N SER A 153 -0.29 -21.14 -1.42
CA SER A 153 -1.74 -21.29 -1.47
C SER A 153 -2.50 -20.10 -0.90
N GLU A 154 -1.94 -19.38 0.08
CA GLU A 154 -2.57 -18.19 0.68
C GLU A 154 -2.57 -17.02 -0.29
N ASP A 155 -1.43 -16.75 -0.93
CA ASP A 155 -1.31 -15.72 -1.99
C ASP A 155 -2.25 -16.02 -3.15
N ASN A 156 -2.37 -17.29 -3.54
CA ASN A 156 -3.29 -17.72 -4.59
C ASN A 156 -4.76 -17.59 -4.19
N ALA A 157 -5.11 -17.82 -2.93
CA ALA A 157 -6.46 -17.63 -2.43
C ALA A 157 -6.85 -16.15 -2.43
N LEU A 158 -5.95 -15.28 -1.95
CA LEU A 158 -6.16 -13.83 -1.93
C LEU A 158 -6.21 -13.24 -3.34
N ALA A 159 -5.40 -13.75 -4.26
CA ALA A 159 -5.47 -13.39 -5.68
C ALA A 159 -6.85 -13.68 -6.30
N ARG A 160 -7.47 -14.81 -5.94
CA ARG A 160 -8.80 -15.19 -6.43
C ARG A 160 -9.90 -14.28 -5.88
N THR A 161 -9.86 -13.97 -4.57
CA THR A 161 -10.84 -13.06 -3.97
C THR A 161 -10.77 -11.66 -4.57
N MET A 162 -9.56 -11.17 -4.86
CA MET A 162 -9.38 -9.89 -5.56
C MET A 162 -9.91 -9.91 -6.99
N ALA A 163 -9.69 -10.99 -7.72
CA ALA A 163 -10.23 -11.14 -9.07
C ALA A 163 -11.77 -11.17 -9.09
N GLU A 164 -12.38 -11.75 -8.06
CA GLU A 164 -13.84 -11.74 -7.86
C GLU A 164 -14.36 -10.32 -7.58
N LEU A 165 -13.75 -9.59 -6.64
CA LEU A 165 -14.11 -8.19 -6.37
C LEU A 165 -13.96 -7.28 -7.60
N GLU A 166 -12.89 -7.45 -8.38
CA GLU A 166 -12.71 -6.72 -9.64
C GLU A 166 -13.77 -7.08 -10.68
N SER A 167 -14.20 -8.34 -10.72
CA SER A 167 -15.31 -8.78 -11.58
C SER A 167 -16.60 -8.05 -11.18
N SER A 168 -16.94 -8.04 -9.89
CA SER A 168 -18.11 -7.35 -9.36
C SER A 168 -18.05 -5.84 -9.63
N TYR A 169 -16.88 -5.22 -9.44
CA TYR A 169 -16.67 -3.81 -9.76
C TYR A 169 -16.90 -3.55 -11.26
N ARG A 170 -16.37 -4.38 -12.17
CA ARG A 170 -16.59 -4.21 -13.62
C ARG A 170 -18.06 -4.24 -14.01
N VAL A 171 -18.86 -5.08 -13.37
CA VAL A 171 -20.31 -5.14 -13.60
C VAL A 171 -20.98 -3.85 -13.11
N ARG A 172 -20.64 -3.39 -11.90
CA ARG A 172 -21.24 -2.18 -11.30
C ARG A 172 -20.78 -0.88 -11.97
N LYS A 173 -19.54 -0.83 -12.42
CA LYS A 173 -18.90 0.33 -13.06
C LYS A 173 -19.74 0.94 -14.18
N VAL A 174 -20.50 0.13 -14.91
CA VAL A 174 -21.38 0.58 -16.01
C VAL A 174 -22.41 1.61 -15.55
N SER A 175 -22.82 1.61 -14.28
CA SER A 175 -23.76 2.58 -13.73
C SER A 175 -23.12 3.88 -13.23
N PHE A 176 -21.79 4.02 -13.27
CA PHE A 176 -21.09 5.22 -12.79
C PHE A 176 -20.93 6.28 -13.87
N GLU A 177 -20.79 7.53 -13.47
CA GLU A 177 -20.39 8.61 -14.37
C GLU A 177 -18.96 8.39 -14.90
N GLN A 178 -18.71 8.80 -16.15
CA GLN A 178 -17.44 8.55 -16.84
C GLN A 178 -16.21 9.13 -16.09
N ALA A 179 -16.36 10.28 -15.43
CA ALA A 179 -15.29 10.90 -14.65
C ALA A 179 -14.94 10.08 -13.39
N VAL A 180 -15.95 9.51 -12.72
CA VAL A 180 -15.78 8.64 -11.54
C VAL A 180 -15.14 7.31 -11.96
N GLN A 181 -15.59 6.73 -13.07
CA GLN A 181 -14.99 5.51 -13.64
C GLN A 181 -13.49 5.70 -13.92
N ALA A 182 -13.11 6.79 -14.60
CA ALA A 182 -11.72 7.08 -14.94
C ALA A 182 -10.82 7.25 -13.71
N THR A 183 -11.37 7.76 -12.61
CA THR A 183 -10.64 7.94 -11.34
C THR A 183 -10.35 6.58 -10.68
N TYR A 184 -11.37 5.73 -10.55
CA TYR A 184 -11.19 4.40 -9.98
C TYR A 184 -10.30 3.50 -10.85
N ASP A 185 -10.45 3.54 -12.18
CA ASP A 185 -9.62 2.75 -13.10
C ASP A 185 -8.14 3.10 -12.97
N ARG A 186 -7.82 4.39 -12.98
CA ARG A 186 -6.44 4.85 -12.81
C ARG A 186 -5.84 4.38 -11.48
N GLY A 187 -6.63 4.44 -10.41
CA GLY A 187 -6.22 3.94 -9.10
C GLY A 187 -5.99 2.43 -9.09
N LEU A 188 -6.90 1.66 -9.68
CA LEU A 188 -6.80 0.20 -9.77
C LEU A 188 -5.62 -0.24 -10.64
N ASP A 189 -5.35 0.44 -11.75
CA ASP A 189 -4.19 0.15 -12.61
C ASP A 189 -2.87 0.35 -11.85
N SER A 190 -2.78 1.44 -11.07
CA SER A 190 -1.61 1.70 -10.21
C SER A 190 -1.44 0.62 -9.13
N LEU A 191 -2.52 0.24 -8.42
CA LEU A 191 -2.47 -0.82 -7.41
C LEU A 191 -2.12 -2.18 -8.02
N ASN A 192 -2.62 -2.47 -9.22
CA ASN A 192 -2.31 -3.70 -9.94
C ASN A 192 -0.83 -3.79 -10.31
N ALA A 193 -0.23 -2.68 -10.77
CA ALA A 193 1.20 -2.61 -11.03
C ALA A 193 2.02 -2.85 -9.75
N SER A 194 1.63 -2.23 -8.63
CA SER A 194 2.30 -2.40 -7.33
C SER A 194 2.22 -3.84 -6.80
N ILE A 195 1.05 -4.48 -6.89
CA ILE A 195 0.87 -5.89 -6.50
C ILE A 195 1.76 -6.79 -7.36
N GLN A 196 1.88 -6.51 -8.65
CA GLN A 196 2.74 -7.29 -9.53
C GLN A 196 4.22 -7.16 -9.15
N GLU A 197 4.70 -5.97 -8.85
CA GLU A 197 6.08 -5.74 -8.38
C GLU A 197 6.35 -6.45 -7.04
N CYS A 198 5.36 -6.46 -6.13
CA CYS A 198 5.45 -7.19 -4.86
C CYS A 198 5.52 -8.70 -5.08
N ARG A 199 4.68 -9.25 -5.96
CA ARG A 199 4.72 -10.68 -6.33
C ARG A 199 6.07 -11.08 -6.91
N ASP A 200 6.59 -10.29 -7.83
CA ASP A 200 7.88 -10.55 -8.46
C ASP A 200 9.02 -10.51 -7.42
N SER A 201 8.90 -9.67 -6.40
CA SER A 201 9.87 -9.59 -5.29
C SER A 201 9.78 -10.79 -4.36
N VAL A 202 8.57 -11.22 -3.98
CA VAL A 202 8.34 -12.44 -3.18
C VAL A 202 8.81 -13.68 -3.94
N GLN A 203 8.62 -13.73 -5.26
CA GLN A 203 9.08 -14.86 -6.08
C GLN A 203 10.62 -14.94 -6.15
N ARG A 204 11.30 -13.78 -6.22
CA ARG A 204 12.77 -13.72 -6.21
C ARG A 204 13.37 -14.06 -4.85
N GLU A 205 12.72 -13.64 -3.77
CA GLU A 205 13.20 -13.82 -2.39
C GLU A 205 12.09 -14.40 -1.51
N PRO A 206 11.80 -15.71 -1.61
CA PRO A 206 10.67 -16.32 -0.92
C PRO A 206 10.81 -16.35 0.60
N ASP A 207 11.99 -16.16 1.16
CA ASP A 207 12.19 -16.12 2.62
C ASP A 207 12.05 -14.71 3.21
N ASN A 208 11.92 -13.68 2.36
CA ASN A 208 11.78 -12.29 2.77
C ASN A 208 10.36 -12.04 3.34
N SER A 209 10.22 -12.08 4.68
CA SER A 209 8.94 -11.84 5.36
C SER A 209 8.37 -10.45 5.07
N LEU A 210 9.23 -9.44 4.99
CA LEU A 210 8.84 -8.06 4.72
C LEU A 210 8.23 -7.91 3.32
N ALA A 211 8.78 -8.56 2.30
CA ALA A 211 8.20 -8.55 0.95
C ALA A 211 6.80 -9.19 0.91
N ARG A 212 6.56 -10.23 1.71
CA ARG A 212 5.23 -10.85 1.86
C ARG A 212 4.23 -9.94 2.56
N GLU A 213 4.66 -9.27 3.63
CA GLU A 213 3.82 -8.30 4.34
C GLU A 213 3.36 -7.16 3.42
N TYR A 214 4.26 -6.65 2.55
CA TYR A 214 3.87 -5.65 1.55
C TYR A 214 2.90 -6.19 0.50
N LEU A 215 3.08 -7.43 0.05
CA LEU A 215 2.15 -8.05 -0.88
C LEU A 215 0.73 -8.14 -0.26
N LEU A 216 0.64 -8.57 1.01
CA LEU A 216 -0.62 -8.63 1.74
C LEU A 216 -1.26 -7.25 1.91
N ALA A 217 -0.47 -6.24 2.30
CA ALA A 217 -0.95 -4.86 2.45
C ALA A 217 -1.44 -4.28 1.12
N ALA A 218 -0.75 -4.55 0.01
CA ALA A 218 -1.16 -4.10 -1.33
C ALA A 218 -2.49 -4.74 -1.75
N TYR A 219 -2.70 -6.01 -1.43
CA TYR A 219 -4.00 -6.66 -1.63
C TYR A 219 -5.10 -6.07 -0.77
N GLU A 220 -4.84 -5.79 0.50
CA GLU A 220 -5.81 -5.18 1.40
C GLU A 220 -6.26 -3.81 0.88
N GLN A 221 -5.30 -2.98 0.46
CA GLN A 221 -5.58 -1.67 -0.11
C GLN A 221 -6.46 -1.77 -1.36
N LYS A 222 -6.18 -2.74 -2.25
CA LYS A 222 -7.01 -2.99 -3.43
C LYS A 222 -8.42 -3.45 -3.06
N ALA A 223 -8.55 -4.31 -2.05
CA ALA A 223 -9.85 -4.76 -1.54
C ALA A 223 -10.69 -3.58 -1.01
N GLN A 224 -10.06 -2.65 -0.28
CA GLN A 224 -10.71 -1.47 0.26
C GLN A 224 -11.23 -0.55 -0.86
N VAL A 225 -10.42 -0.30 -1.90
CA VAL A 225 -10.84 0.52 -3.05
C VAL A 225 -11.99 -0.13 -3.80
N LEU A 226 -11.92 -1.44 -4.06
CA LEU A 226 -13.00 -2.17 -4.74
C LEU A 226 -14.28 -2.20 -3.91
N THR A 227 -14.17 -2.42 -2.60
CA THR A 227 -15.33 -2.42 -1.70
C THR A 227 -15.96 -1.03 -1.63
N ALA A 228 -15.17 0.04 -1.46
CA ALA A 228 -15.67 1.41 -1.46
C ALA A 228 -16.35 1.76 -2.78
N ALA A 229 -15.79 1.32 -3.92
CA ALA A 229 -16.43 1.47 -5.22
C ALA A 229 -17.74 0.66 -5.30
N LEU A 230 -17.83 -0.51 -4.69
CA LEU A 230 -19.04 -1.34 -4.65
C LEU A 230 -20.12 -0.84 -3.67
N GLU A 231 -19.74 0.00 -2.70
CA GLU A 231 -20.65 0.65 -1.76
C GLU A 231 -21.04 2.07 -2.19
N TYR A 232 -20.33 2.64 -3.17
CA TYR A 232 -20.62 3.97 -3.69
C TYR A 232 -22.01 4.02 -4.34
N ASP A 233 -23.02 4.46 -3.58
CA ASP A 233 -24.33 4.81 -4.09
C ASP A 233 -24.24 6.26 -4.55
N GLY A 234 -24.07 6.48 -5.86
CA GLY A 234 -23.91 7.82 -6.44
C GLY A 234 -24.96 8.77 -5.86
N CYS A 235 -24.50 9.95 -5.39
CA CYS A 235 -25.43 10.99 -4.95
C CYS A 235 -26.34 11.33 -6.13
N ALA A 236 -27.62 10.99 -5.98
CA ALA A 236 -28.70 11.38 -6.87
C ALA A 236 -29.02 12.88 -6.74
#